data_AF-X1GWR6-F1
#
_entry.id   AF-X1GWR6-F1
#
_cell.length_a   1.000
_cell.length_b   1.000
_cell.length_c   1.000
_cell.angle_alpha   90.00
_cell.angle_beta   90.00
_cell.angle_gamma   90.00
#
_symmetry.space_group_name_H-M   'P 1'
#
loop_
_entity.id
_entity.type
_entity.pdbx_description
1 polymer ?
#
loop_
_entity_poly.entity_id
_entity_poly.type
_entity_poly.pdbx_seq_one_letter_code
_entity_poly.pdbx_strand_id
1 'polypeptide(L)'
;EFASDVSGYVLAAEGEKMLVERKSNYHIIPVSGESAKFEDNRLDLSHMEMKLDRRAEYVQMFNETWRLHRDFFYDENMHGVDWEKMRERYRVLLPYAAHRFDLTYVIGEMAGELCCSHTYVGGGDRPKIPSSGVGLLGVDFEIDNEHNRIKIARILKGENWDEDLRSPLMEPDVDVKEGDYLLAIDGKEITADINPYSLTENCVDRLITLTVNDKPTMKGAREVTVKPLAGESNLRYYNWVEDNRAFVDSVSGGKIGYIHIPDMGGYGLVRFIEM
;
A
#
# COMPACT_ATOMS: atom_id res chain seq x y z
N GLU A 1 22.27 26.49 4.95
CA GLU A 1 21.30 25.52 5.47
C GLU A 1 21.90 24.87 6.71
N PHE A 2 21.21 24.88 7.86
CA PHE A 2 21.75 24.38 9.12
C PHE A 2 21.61 22.85 9.26
N ALA A 3 20.49 22.29 8.80
CA ALA A 3 20.20 20.86 8.81
C ALA A 3 19.22 20.50 7.68
N SER A 4 19.37 19.31 7.12
CA SER A 4 18.49 18.71 6.11
C SER A 4 17.79 17.46 6.66
N ASP A 5 16.72 17.02 5.98
CA ASP A 5 15.91 15.85 6.36
C ASP A 5 15.22 15.94 7.74
N VAL A 6 14.93 17.15 8.22
CA VAL A 6 14.29 17.38 9.53
C VAL A 6 12.78 17.40 9.39
N SER A 7 12.07 16.58 10.17
CA SER A 7 10.60 16.55 10.22
C SER A 7 10.02 17.46 11.31
N GLY A 8 10.79 17.80 12.33
CA GLY A 8 10.39 18.71 13.40
C GLY A 8 11.51 19.01 14.37
N TYR A 9 11.39 20.10 15.12
CA TYR A 9 12.31 20.43 16.20
C TYR A 9 11.62 21.18 17.33
N VAL A 10 12.18 21.08 18.53
CA VAL A 10 11.78 21.84 19.71
C VAL A 10 13.01 22.44 20.35
N LEU A 11 13.02 23.75 20.56
CA LEU A 11 14.09 24.45 21.25
C LEU A 11 13.99 24.22 22.77
N ALA A 12 15.12 24.02 23.41
CA ALA A 12 15.21 24.06 24.86
C ALA A 12 14.87 25.47 25.37
N ALA A 13 14.41 25.59 26.62
CA ALA A 13 13.95 26.86 27.20
C ALA A 13 15.01 27.98 27.10
N GLU A 14 16.29 27.65 27.27
CA GLU A 14 17.42 28.59 27.18
C GLU A 14 17.96 28.79 25.76
N GLY A 15 17.41 28.10 24.75
CA GLY A 15 17.80 28.26 23.34
C GLY A 15 19.18 27.70 22.95
N GLU A 16 19.91 27.07 23.87
CA GLU A 16 21.26 26.54 23.60
C GLU A 16 21.24 25.19 22.85
N LYS A 17 20.18 24.40 23.05
CA LYS A 17 20.00 23.07 22.46
C LYS A 17 18.61 22.95 21.85
N MET A 18 18.46 22.00 20.94
CA MET A 18 17.17 21.60 20.38
C MET A 18 17.07 20.08 20.30
N LEU A 19 15.85 19.57 20.52
CA LEU A 19 15.45 18.23 20.15
C LEU A 19 15.03 18.25 18.68
N VAL A 20 15.58 17.38 17.85
CA VAL A 20 15.33 17.33 16.41
C VAL A 20 14.89 15.94 16.02
N GLU A 21 13.79 15.87 15.27
CA GLU A 21 13.33 14.64 14.63
C GLU A 21 13.89 14.57 13.19
N ARG A 22 14.64 13.51 12.91
CA ARG A 22 15.29 13.28 11.61
C ARG A 22 15.33 11.78 11.31
N LYS A 23 14.83 11.38 10.13
CA LYS A 23 14.84 9.97 9.66
C LYS A 23 14.34 8.99 10.74
N SER A 24 13.21 9.31 11.37
CA SER A 24 12.57 8.52 12.44
C SER A 24 13.39 8.35 13.73
N ASN A 25 14.41 9.19 13.95
CA ASN A 25 15.20 9.23 15.17
C ASN A 25 15.15 10.62 15.80
N TYR A 26 15.31 10.66 17.12
CA TYR A 26 15.45 11.90 17.86
C TYR A 26 16.93 12.21 18.13
N HIS A 27 17.29 13.48 18.04
CA HIS A 27 18.64 13.97 18.30
C HIS A 27 18.61 15.21 19.19
N ILE A 28 19.55 15.35 20.10
CA ILE A 28 19.69 16.56 20.92
C ILE A 28 20.96 17.28 20.49
N ILE A 29 20.82 18.37 19.74
CA ILE A 29 21.95 19.09 19.15
C ILE A 29 22.07 20.51 19.72
N PRO A 30 23.28 21.10 19.78
CA PRO A 30 23.42 22.51 20.06
C PRO A 30 22.86 23.36 18.91
N VAL A 31 22.31 24.53 19.25
CA VAL A 31 21.83 25.52 18.27
C VAL A 31 23.00 26.31 17.68
N SER A 32 24.13 26.37 18.41
CA SER A 32 25.34 27.05 17.95
C SER A 32 26.09 26.25 16.88
N GLY A 33 26.43 26.89 15.76
CA GLY A 33 27.30 26.34 14.73
C GLY A 33 26.83 26.67 13.33
N GLU A 34 27.67 26.37 12.33
CA GLU A 34 27.32 26.52 10.91
C GLU A 34 26.42 25.39 10.40
N SER A 35 26.48 24.21 11.04
CA SER A 35 25.69 23.02 10.68
C SER A 35 25.42 22.10 11.88
N ALA A 36 24.32 21.35 11.81
CA ALA A 36 23.94 20.34 12.78
C ALA A 36 24.82 19.08 12.69
N LYS A 37 25.21 18.55 13.85
CA LYS A 37 25.94 17.27 13.98
C LYS A 37 25.01 16.22 14.57
N PHE A 38 24.61 15.22 13.78
CA PHE A 38 23.59 14.25 14.19
C PHE A 38 24.20 12.93 14.69
N GLU A 39 25.32 12.53 14.12
CA GLU A 39 25.95 11.22 14.27
C GLU A 39 26.25 10.90 15.74
N ASP A 40 26.74 11.90 16.49
CA ASP A 40 27.11 11.76 17.91
C ASP A 40 25.98 12.12 18.88
N ASN A 41 24.87 12.68 18.37
CA ASN A 41 23.83 13.31 19.19
C ASN A 41 22.48 12.59 19.13
N ARG A 42 22.47 11.34 18.65
CA ARG A 42 21.26 10.51 18.63
C ARG A 42 20.83 10.17 20.05
N LEU A 43 19.57 10.45 20.35
CA LEU A 43 18.95 10.06 21.61
C LEU A 43 18.60 8.57 21.55
N ASP A 44 19.29 7.75 22.32
CA ASP A 44 19.02 6.33 22.40
C ASP A 44 17.83 6.04 23.34
N LEU A 45 16.72 5.60 22.75
CA LEU A 45 15.50 5.22 23.44
C LEU A 45 15.35 3.71 23.57
N SER A 46 16.34 2.91 23.14
CA SER A 46 16.25 1.44 23.15
C SER A 46 16.11 0.82 24.56
N HIS A 47 16.52 1.57 25.58
CA HIS A 47 16.38 1.19 26.99
C HIS A 47 15.13 1.77 27.67
N MET A 48 14.28 2.48 26.93
CA MET A 48 13.04 3.01 27.46
C MET A 48 11.99 1.91 27.53
N GLU A 49 11.62 1.54 28.74
CA GLU A 49 10.61 0.51 29.00
C GLU A 49 9.34 1.14 29.56
N MET A 50 8.19 0.59 29.15
CA MET A 50 6.88 0.97 29.66
C MET A 50 6.15 -0.29 30.12
N LYS A 51 5.55 -0.21 31.30
CA LYS A 51 4.64 -1.26 31.79
C LYS A 51 3.25 -1.04 31.21
N LEU A 52 2.79 -1.98 30.39
CA LEU A 52 1.50 -1.91 29.70
C LEU A 52 0.44 -2.75 30.42
N ASP A 53 -0.71 -2.14 30.73
CA ASP A 53 -1.95 -2.86 31.04
C ASP A 53 -2.93 -2.65 29.89
N ARG A 54 -2.90 -3.60 28.93
CA ARG A 54 -3.71 -3.51 27.71
C ARG A 54 -5.21 -3.43 27.99
N ARG A 55 -5.69 -4.07 29.05
CA ARG A 55 -7.13 -4.04 29.38
C ARG A 55 -7.54 -2.66 29.88
N ALA A 56 -6.72 -2.06 30.75
CA ALA A 56 -6.95 -0.70 31.20
C ALA A 56 -6.84 0.32 30.04
N GLU A 57 -5.84 0.15 29.18
CA GLU A 57 -5.67 1.00 27.98
C GLU A 57 -6.86 0.89 27.03
N TYR A 58 -7.37 -0.31 26.75
CA TYR A 58 -8.51 -0.49 25.85
C TYR A 58 -9.77 0.20 26.38
N VAL A 59 -9.98 0.16 27.71
CA VAL A 59 -11.06 0.92 28.34
C VAL A 59 -10.84 2.42 28.20
N GLN A 60 -9.61 2.91 28.39
CA GLN A 60 -9.31 4.33 28.21
C GLN A 60 -9.54 4.76 26.74
N MET A 61 -9.01 4.01 25.77
CA MET A 61 -9.12 4.32 24.34
C MET A 61 -10.57 4.31 23.86
N PHE A 62 -11.38 3.35 24.32
CA PHE A 62 -12.82 3.32 24.03
C PHE A 62 -13.52 4.57 24.57
N ASN A 63 -13.28 4.91 25.85
CA ASN A 63 -13.88 6.08 26.48
C ASN A 63 -13.42 7.39 25.81
N GLU A 64 -12.16 7.48 25.43
CA GLU A 64 -11.60 8.62 24.71
C GLU A 64 -12.27 8.78 23.34
N THR A 65 -12.41 7.68 22.58
CA THR A 65 -13.08 7.72 21.28
C THR A 65 -14.54 8.12 21.40
N TRP A 66 -15.24 7.56 22.37
CA TRP A 66 -16.62 7.94 22.68
C TRP A 66 -16.73 9.44 23.03
N ARG A 67 -15.80 9.94 23.85
CA ARG A 67 -15.76 11.35 24.26
C ARG A 67 -15.46 12.27 23.07
N LEU A 68 -14.52 11.90 22.21
CA LEU A 68 -14.18 12.69 21.01
C LEU A 68 -15.39 12.83 20.08
N HIS A 69 -16.19 11.78 19.90
CA HIS A 69 -17.45 11.90 19.15
C HIS A 69 -18.44 12.81 19.87
N ARG A 70 -18.64 12.65 21.18
CA ARG A 70 -19.55 13.53 21.94
C ARG A 70 -19.17 15.01 21.83
N ASP A 71 -17.88 15.32 21.92
CA ASP A 71 -17.39 16.68 22.05
C ASP A 71 -17.16 17.39 20.70
N PHE A 72 -16.91 16.63 19.62
CA PHE A 72 -16.51 17.19 18.32
C PHE A 72 -17.33 16.70 17.13
N PHE A 73 -18.37 15.87 17.34
CA PHE A 73 -19.27 15.53 16.24
C PHE A 73 -20.04 16.78 15.78
N TYR A 74 -20.19 16.91 14.46
CA TYR A 74 -20.64 18.16 13.85
C TYR A 74 -22.11 18.52 14.17
N ASP A 75 -22.94 17.49 14.44
CA ASP A 75 -24.31 17.66 14.90
C ASP A 75 -24.36 17.43 16.41
N GLU A 76 -24.67 18.48 17.17
CA GLU A 76 -24.77 18.42 18.63
C GLU A 76 -25.78 17.38 19.13
N ASN A 77 -26.82 17.08 18.34
CA ASN A 77 -27.83 16.08 18.68
C ASN A 77 -27.44 14.66 18.23
N MET A 78 -26.25 14.49 17.62
CA MET A 78 -25.69 13.20 17.20
C MET A 78 -26.66 12.38 16.34
N HIS A 79 -27.36 13.03 15.40
CA HIS A 79 -28.43 12.46 14.58
C HIS A 79 -29.59 11.83 15.36
N GLY A 80 -29.80 12.26 16.61
CA GLY A 80 -30.82 11.72 17.51
C GLY A 80 -30.43 10.40 18.20
N VAL A 81 -29.16 10.00 18.11
CA VAL A 81 -28.64 8.81 18.79
C VAL A 81 -28.42 9.11 20.27
N ASP A 82 -28.95 8.25 21.14
CA ASP A 82 -28.62 8.29 22.57
C ASP A 82 -27.19 7.78 22.78
N TRP A 83 -26.25 8.73 22.76
CA TRP A 83 -24.83 8.42 22.75
C TRP A 83 -24.32 7.84 24.07
N GLU A 84 -24.88 8.24 25.20
CA GLU A 84 -24.58 7.65 26.50
C GLU A 84 -25.03 6.18 26.55
N LYS A 85 -26.22 5.88 26.01
CA LYS A 85 -26.69 4.50 25.89
C LYS A 85 -25.78 3.67 24.98
N MET A 86 -25.25 4.24 23.89
CA MET A 86 -24.30 3.54 23.03
C MET A 86 -23.02 3.21 23.79
N ARG A 87 -22.50 4.13 24.61
CA ARG A 87 -21.34 3.86 25.46
C ARG A 87 -21.53 2.61 26.29
N GLU A 88 -22.62 2.54 27.06
CA GLU A 88 -22.85 1.41 27.97
C GLU A 88 -23.11 0.12 27.20
N ARG A 89 -23.81 0.18 26.07
CA ARG A 89 -24.07 -0.98 25.22
C ARG A 89 -22.79 -1.64 24.73
N TYR A 90 -21.80 -0.86 24.30
CA TYR A 90 -20.55 -1.41 23.74
C TYR A 90 -19.47 -1.65 24.80
N ARG A 91 -19.49 -0.91 25.91
CA ARG A 91 -18.52 -1.05 27.00
C ARG A 91 -18.49 -2.46 27.61
N VAL A 92 -19.63 -3.16 27.64
CA VAL A 92 -19.71 -4.54 28.17
C VAL A 92 -18.89 -5.55 27.36
N LEU A 93 -18.49 -5.22 26.13
CA LEU A 93 -17.70 -6.08 25.27
C LEU A 93 -16.20 -5.97 25.55
N LEU A 94 -15.74 -4.87 26.16
CA LEU A 94 -14.31 -4.60 26.39
C LEU A 94 -13.57 -5.69 27.20
N PRO A 95 -14.16 -6.34 28.22
CA PRO A 95 -13.48 -7.42 28.94
C PRO A 95 -13.12 -8.63 28.07
N TYR A 96 -13.79 -8.79 26.91
CA TYR A 96 -13.59 -9.89 25.98
C TYR A 96 -12.62 -9.54 24.84
N ALA A 97 -12.19 -8.29 24.74
CA ALA A 97 -11.19 -7.87 23.75
C ALA A 97 -9.80 -8.38 24.17
N ALA A 98 -9.26 -9.31 23.40
CA ALA A 98 -7.93 -9.90 23.62
C ALA A 98 -6.89 -9.31 22.66
N HIS A 99 -7.33 -8.76 21.54
CA HIS A 99 -6.49 -8.20 20.50
C HIS A 99 -6.89 -6.75 20.18
N ARG A 100 -5.94 -5.95 19.68
CA ARG A 100 -6.20 -4.57 19.24
C ARG A 100 -7.26 -4.48 18.14
N PHE A 101 -7.40 -5.54 17.34
CA PHE A 101 -8.46 -5.66 16.34
C PHE A 101 -9.85 -5.76 16.96
N ASP A 102 -10.01 -6.51 18.06
CA ASP A 102 -11.29 -6.63 18.77
C ASP A 102 -11.74 -5.26 19.28
N LEU A 103 -10.81 -4.48 19.84
CA LEU A 103 -11.08 -3.11 20.25
C LEU A 103 -11.46 -2.22 19.05
N THR A 104 -10.71 -2.30 17.94
CA THR A 104 -11.05 -1.55 16.70
C THR A 104 -12.46 -1.87 16.25
N TYR A 105 -12.85 -3.14 16.29
CA TYR A 105 -14.18 -3.60 15.91
C TYR A 105 -15.25 -3.00 16.81
N VAL A 106 -15.10 -3.12 18.14
CA VAL A 106 -16.07 -2.57 19.11
C VAL A 106 -16.22 -1.05 18.96
N ILE A 107 -15.11 -0.32 18.77
CA ILE A 107 -15.14 1.12 18.52
C ILE A 107 -15.85 1.44 17.20
N GLY A 108 -15.59 0.66 16.14
CA GLY A 108 -16.21 0.84 14.83
C GLY A 108 -17.72 0.63 14.87
N GLU A 109 -18.18 -0.43 15.53
CA GLU A 109 -19.61 -0.70 15.72
C GLU A 109 -20.29 0.43 16.50
N MET A 110 -19.66 0.93 17.57
CA MET A 110 -20.18 2.07 18.32
C MET A 110 -20.26 3.35 17.47
N ALA A 111 -19.19 3.68 16.74
CA ALA A 111 -19.15 4.85 15.86
C ALA A 111 -20.16 4.73 14.71
N GLY A 112 -20.41 3.51 14.22
CA GLY A 112 -21.36 3.22 13.15
C GLY A 112 -22.81 3.55 13.49
N GLU A 113 -23.20 3.54 14.78
CA GLU A 113 -24.54 3.95 15.23
C GLU A 113 -24.87 5.40 14.84
N LEU A 114 -23.86 6.25 14.65
CA LEU A 114 -24.04 7.63 14.19
C LEU A 114 -24.47 7.75 12.73
N CYS A 115 -24.43 6.65 11.95
CA CYS A 115 -24.82 6.63 10.54
C CYS A 115 -24.17 7.75 9.71
N CYS A 116 -22.91 8.09 10.02
CA CYS A 116 -22.18 9.18 9.41
C CYS A 116 -21.01 8.65 8.58
N SER A 117 -20.76 9.28 7.44
CA SER A 117 -19.51 9.04 6.70
C SER A 117 -18.31 9.61 7.45
N HIS A 118 -17.09 9.22 7.07
CA HIS A 118 -15.84 9.74 7.63
C HIS A 118 -15.61 9.48 9.14
N THR A 119 -16.39 8.57 9.74
CA THR A 119 -16.14 8.03 11.09
C THR A 119 -15.24 6.79 11.01
N TYR A 120 -14.02 6.98 10.50
CA TYR A 120 -13.10 5.88 10.27
C TYR A 120 -12.46 5.38 11.57
N VAL A 121 -12.27 4.06 11.68
CA VAL A 121 -11.48 3.44 12.76
C VAL A 121 -10.46 2.48 12.14
N GLY A 122 -9.22 2.52 12.62
CA GLY A 122 -8.16 1.69 12.07
C GLY A 122 -6.88 1.71 12.90
N GLY A 123 -5.92 0.89 12.47
CA GLY A 123 -4.56 0.88 13.03
C GLY A 123 -4.44 0.49 14.51
N GLY A 124 -3.46 1.11 15.16
CA GLY A 124 -3.03 0.81 16.53
C GLY A 124 -1.98 -0.29 16.62
N ASP A 125 -1.46 -0.48 17.82
CA ASP A 125 -0.39 -1.44 18.09
C ASP A 125 -0.88 -2.89 17.96
N ARG A 126 -0.30 -3.62 17.01
CA ARG A 126 -0.65 -4.99 16.65
C ARG A 126 0.66 -5.77 16.44
N PRO A 127 0.70 -7.07 16.78
CA PRO A 127 1.83 -7.91 16.44
C PRO A 127 2.11 -7.84 14.94
N LYS A 128 3.37 -7.57 14.58
CA LYS A 128 3.80 -7.58 13.18
C LYS A 128 3.84 -9.02 12.71
N ILE A 129 3.16 -9.30 11.61
CA ILE A 129 3.23 -10.59 10.91
C ILE A 129 4.23 -10.42 9.77
N PRO A 130 5.19 -11.34 9.57
CA PRO A 130 6.04 -11.32 8.39
C PRO A 130 5.17 -11.35 7.13
N SER A 131 5.37 -10.38 6.23
CA SER A 131 4.69 -10.36 4.95
C SER A 131 5.55 -11.06 3.91
N SER A 132 5.03 -12.10 3.27
CA SER A 132 5.59 -12.68 2.05
C SER A 132 4.88 -12.09 0.85
N GLY A 133 5.56 -11.21 0.11
CA GLY A 133 5.01 -10.66 -1.12
C GLY A 133 5.03 -11.69 -2.25
N VAL A 134 4.04 -11.63 -3.13
CA VAL A 134 3.99 -12.39 -4.38
C VAL A 134 4.45 -11.47 -5.50
N GLY A 135 5.43 -11.91 -6.29
CA GLY A 135 5.93 -11.17 -7.45
C GLY A 135 4.92 -11.19 -8.59
N LEU A 136 4.47 -10.01 -9.01
CA LEU A 136 3.54 -9.85 -10.13
C LEU A 136 4.28 -9.49 -11.42
N LEU A 137 3.82 -10.02 -12.55
CA LEU A 137 4.46 -9.83 -13.86
C LEU A 137 3.79 -8.75 -14.72
N GLY A 138 2.68 -8.16 -14.25
CA GLY A 138 1.93 -7.18 -15.04
C GLY A 138 1.28 -7.79 -16.27
N VAL A 139 0.70 -8.98 -16.13
CA VAL A 139 0.06 -9.71 -17.24
C VAL A 139 -1.26 -10.34 -16.79
N ASP A 140 -2.11 -10.62 -17.77
CA ASP A 140 -3.24 -11.53 -17.61
C ASP A 140 -2.88 -12.88 -18.23
N PHE A 141 -3.15 -13.95 -17.49
CA PHE A 141 -2.93 -15.32 -17.94
C PHE A 141 -4.21 -15.94 -18.50
N GLU A 142 -4.06 -16.76 -19.53
CA GLU A 142 -5.09 -17.65 -20.07
C GLU A 142 -4.64 -19.10 -19.91
N ILE A 143 -5.53 -19.96 -19.42
CA ILE A 143 -5.24 -21.38 -19.26
C ILE A 143 -5.61 -22.11 -20.55
N ASP A 144 -4.63 -22.74 -21.18
CA ASP A 144 -4.83 -23.65 -22.31
C ASP A 144 -4.93 -25.09 -21.80
N ASN A 145 -6.16 -25.55 -21.61
CA ASN A 145 -6.46 -26.90 -21.16
C ASN A 145 -6.14 -27.97 -22.21
N GLU A 146 -6.15 -27.64 -23.50
CA GLU A 146 -5.89 -28.61 -24.57
C GLU A 146 -4.42 -29.03 -24.57
N HIS A 147 -3.52 -28.08 -24.30
CA HIS A 147 -2.09 -28.32 -24.25
C HIS A 147 -1.52 -28.45 -22.83
N ASN A 148 -2.38 -28.31 -21.80
CA ASN A 148 -1.98 -28.28 -20.38
C ASN A 148 -0.94 -27.20 -20.09
N ARG A 149 -1.11 -25.99 -20.64
CA ARG A 149 -0.16 -24.86 -20.53
C ARG A 149 -0.85 -23.57 -20.13
N ILE A 150 -0.03 -22.58 -19.79
CA ILE A 150 -0.47 -21.21 -19.47
C ILE A 150 0.07 -20.27 -20.54
N LYS A 151 -0.81 -19.41 -21.04
CA LYS A 151 -0.55 -18.44 -22.09
C LYS A 151 -0.65 -17.04 -21.52
N ILE A 152 0.19 -16.14 -22.04
CA ILE A 152 0.13 -14.72 -21.72
C ILE A 152 -0.95 -14.10 -22.61
N ALA A 153 -2.11 -13.83 -22.02
CA ALA A 153 -3.27 -13.32 -22.74
C ALA A 153 -3.10 -11.83 -23.06
N ARG A 154 -2.63 -11.08 -22.06
CA ARG A 154 -2.44 -9.63 -22.16
C ARG A 154 -1.19 -9.22 -21.39
N ILE A 155 -0.40 -8.32 -21.96
CA ILE A 155 0.69 -7.64 -21.27
C ILE A 155 0.23 -6.23 -20.94
N LEU A 156 0.26 -5.86 -19.66
CA LEU A 156 -0.12 -4.51 -19.25
C LEU A 156 0.95 -3.53 -19.72
N LYS A 157 0.54 -2.51 -20.45
CA LYS A 157 1.45 -1.46 -20.94
C LYS A 157 1.87 -0.58 -19.78
N GLY A 158 3.18 -0.35 -19.68
CA GLY A 158 3.76 0.49 -18.64
C GLY A 158 4.61 1.61 -19.22
N GLU A 159 4.85 2.62 -18.41
CA GLU A 159 5.81 3.69 -18.68
C GLU A 159 7.09 3.36 -17.93
N ASN A 160 7.95 2.51 -18.53
CA ASN A 160 9.08 1.88 -17.80
C ASN A 160 10.17 2.84 -17.29
N TRP A 161 10.06 4.15 -17.53
CA TRP A 161 10.86 5.18 -16.87
C TRP A 161 10.30 5.63 -15.52
N ASP A 162 9.03 5.31 -15.24
CA ASP A 162 8.34 5.51 -13.97
C ASP A 162 8.28 4.16 -13.23
N GLU A 163 8.87 4.11 -12.03
CA GLU A 163 8.89 2.91 -11.19
C GLU A 163 7.48 2.43 -10.82
N ASP A 164 6.50 3.33 -10.67
CA ASP A 164 5.13 2.99 -10.29
C ASP A 164 4.32 2.40 -11.45
N LEU A 165 4.75 2.65 -12.70
CA LEU A 165 4.11 2.18 -13.92
C LEU A 165 4.99 1.19 -14.69
N ARG A 166 6.02 0.64 -14.05
CA ARG A 166 6.91 -0.35 -14.67
C ARG A 166 6.14 -1.62 -15.04
N SER A 167 6.25 -2.03 -16.30
CA SER A 167 5.76 -3.32 -16.81
C SER A 167 6.95 -4.26 -17.06
N PRO A 168 7.12 -5.32 -16.24
CA PRO A 168 8.29 -6.19 -16.31
C PRO A 168 8.51 -6.85 -17.68
N LEU A 169 7.42 -7.19 -18.39
CA LEU A 169 7.52 -7.87 -19.69
C LEU A 169 7.69 -6.93 -20.88
N MET A 170 7.64 -5.61 -20.68
CA MET A 170 7.96 -4.63 -21.72
C MET A 170 9.35 -3.98 -21.54
N GLU A 171 10.13 -4.42 -20.55
CA GLU A 171 11.49 -3.90 -20.39
C GLU A 171 12.35 -4.23 -21.64
N PRO A 172 13.34 -3.38 -21.96
CA PRO A 172 14.29 -3.69 -23.02
C PRO A 172 14.89 -5.09 -22.81
N ASP A 173 15.12 -5.81 -23.91
CA ASP A 173 15.65 -7.18 -23.94
C ASP A 173 14.69 -8.28 -23.42
N VAL A 174 13.49 -7.92 -22.94
CA VAL A 174 12.41 -8.86 -22.62
C VAL A 174 11.53 -9.05 -23.86
N ASP A 175 12.00 -9.86 -24.82
CA ASP A 175 11.24 -10.18 -26.04
C ASP A 175 10.12 -11.19 -25.73
N VAL A 176 9.05 -10.74 -25.06
CA VAL A 176 7.84 -11.52 -24.74
C VAL A 176 6.63 -10.86 -25.38
N LYS A 177 5.73 -11.66 -25.97
CA LYS A 177 4.56 -11.17 -26.68
C LYS A 177 3.29 -11.76 -26.11
N GLU A 178 2.21 -11.00 -26.25
CA GLU A 178 0.86 -11.53 -26.06
C GLU A 178 0.69 -12.74 -26.99
N GLY A 179 0.25 -13.84 -26.41
CA GLY A 179 0.11 -15.12 -27.09
C GLY A 179 1.20 -16.14 -26.79
N ASP A 180 2.32 -15.74 -26.19
CA ASP A 180 3.37 -16.68 -25.80
C ASP A 180 2.94 -17.56 -24.62
N TYR A 181 3.46 -18.78 -24.57
CA TYR A 181 3.30 -19.71 -23.46
C TYR A 181 4.37 -19.46 -22.39
N LEU A 182 3.93 -19.36 -21.14
CA LEU A 182 4.80 -19.41 -19.98
C LEU A 182 5.01 -20.87 -19.59
N LEU A 183 6.24 -21.35 -19.76
CA LEU A 183 6.59 -22.76 -19.59
C LEU A 183 7.28 -23.05 -18.27
N ALA A 184 8.06 -22.11 -17.73
CA ALA A 184 8.68 -22.25 -16.42
C ALA A 184 8.98 -20.90 -15.75
N ILE A 185 9.04 -20.91 -14.42
CA ILE A 185 9.55 -19.81 -13.59
C ILE A 185 10.71 -20.36 -12.74
N ASP A 186 11.88 -19.72 -12.80
CA ASP A 186 13.11 -20.13 -12.12
C ASP A 186 13.43 -21.64 -12.35
N GLY A 187 13.24 -22.09 -13.59
CA GLY A 187 13.48 -23.48 -14.01
C GLY A 187 12.42 -24.50 -13.54
N LYS A 188 11.39 -24.07 -12.81
CA LYS A 188 10.25 -24.93 -12.42
C LYS A 188 9.18 -24.87 -13.50
N GLU A 189 8.92 -26.01 -14.14
CA GLU A 189 7.91 -26.13 -15.19
C GLU A 189 6.50 -25.80 -14.68
N ILE A 190 5.72 -25.16 -15.53
CA ILE A 190 4.36 -24.73 -15.29
C ILE A 190 3.41 -25.46 -16.24
N THR A 191 2.34 -25.96 -15.66
CA THR A 191 1.23 -26.65 -16.31
C THR A 191 -0.08 -25.98 -15.90
N ALA A 192 -1.19 -26.32 -16.57
CA ALA A 192 -2.49 -25.67 -16.34
C ALA A 192 -3.03 -25.84 -14.91
N ASP A 193 -2.56 -26.84 -14.17
CA ASP A 193 -2.93 -27.12 -12.78
C ASP A 193 -2.11 -26.33 -11.75
N ILE A 194 -1.04 -25.65 -12.17
CA ILE A 194 -0.17 -24.87 -11.28
C ILE A 194 -0.54 -23.39 -11.36
N ASN A 195 -0.83 -22.77 -10.22
CA ASN A 195 -0.96 -21.32 -10.16
C ASN A 195 0.43 -20.67 -10.36
N PRO A 196 0.67 -19.86 -11.41
CA PRO A 196 1.96 -19.23 -11.66
C PRO A 196 2.45 -18.38 -10.48
N TYR A 197 1.52 -17.74 -9.77
CA TYR A 197 1.83 -16.88 -8.64
C TYR A 197 2.38 -17.65 -7.42
N SER A 198 2.13 -18.96 -7.32
CA SER A 198 2.76 -19.79 -6.29
C SER A 198 4.27 -19.92 -6.47
N LEU A 199 4.77 -19.77 -7.70
CA LEU A 199 6.20 -19.85 -8.01
C LEU A 199 6.90 -18.50 -7.87
N THR A 200 6.14 -17.40 -7.76
CA THR A 200 6.67 -16.04 -7.56
C THR A 200 6.53 -15.56 -6.10
N GLU A 201 6.21 -16.45 -5.17
CA GLU A 201 6.29 -16.16 -3.73
C GLU A 201 7.71 -15.72 -3.32
N ASN A 202 7.81 -14.62 -2.57
CA ASN A 202 9.08 -14.02 -2.14
C ASN A 202 10.01 -13.62 -3.29
N CYS A 203 9.45 -13.36 -4.48
CA CYS A 203 10.20 -12.91 -5.67
C CYS A 203 10.02 -11.41 -5.96
N VAL A 204 9.32 -10.67 -5.09
CA VAL A 204 9.20 -9.22 -5.19
C VAL A 204 10.60 -8.58 -5.22
N ASP A 205 10.83 -7.71 -6.20
CA ASP A 205 12.10 -7.01 -6.42
C ASP A 205 13.35 -7.89 -6.66
N ARG A 206 13.17 -9.21 -6.82
CA ARG A 206 14.24 -10.15 -7.16
C ARG A 206 14.17 -10.49 -8.63
N LEU A 207 15.32 -10.53 -9.30
CA LEU A 207 15.39 -11.04 -10.67
C LEU A 207 15.01 -12.53 -10.67
N ILE A 208 14.08 -12.89 -11.56
CA ILE A 208 13.66 -14.28 -11.82
C ILE A 208 13.80 -14.57 -13.32
N THR A 209 13.96 -15.84 -13.66
CA THR A 209 14.03 -16.30 -15.05
C THR A 209 12.68 -16.88 -15.47
N LEU A 210 12.10 -16.38 -16.55
CA LEU A 210 10.94 -16.96 -17.21
C LEU A 210 11.39 -17.75 -18.43
N THR A 211 10.89 -18.97 -18.58
CA THR A 211 11.03 -19.74 -19.83
C THR A 211 9.74 -19.57 -20.62
N VAL A 212 9.84 -18.95 -21.81
CA VAL A 212 8.69 -18.63 -22.67
C VAL A 212 8.87 -19.18 -24.08
N ASN A 213 7.77 -19.43 -24.78
CA ASN A 213 7.82 -19.87 -26.17
C ASN A 213 6.53 -19.51 -26.94
N ASP A 214 6.63 -19.38 -28.26
CA ASP A 214 5.46 -19.16 -29.16
C ASP A 214 4.58 -20.41 -29.29
N LYS A 215 5.07 -21.56 -28.82
CA LYS A 215 4.45 -22.88 -28.88
C LYS A 215 4.39 -23.54 -27.50
N PRO A 216 3.45 -24.46 -27.26
CA PRO A 216 3.31 -25.15 -25.98
C PRO A 216 4.37 -26.26 -25.77
N THR A 217 5.64 -25.97 -26.05
CA THR A 217 6.75 -26.92 -25.95
C THR A 217 8.02 -26.27 -25.42
N MET A 218 8.80 -27.00 -24.63
CA MET A 218 10.13 -26.57 -24.16
C MET A 218 11.15 -26.47 -25.31
N LYS A 219 10.91 -27.15 -26.44
CA LYS A 219 11.86 -27.14 -27.56
C LYS A 219 11.85 -25.79 -28.26
N GLY A 220 13.01 -25.10 -28.23
CA GLY A 220 13.14 -23.76 -28.79
C GLY A 220 12.60 -22.65 -27.89
N ALA A 221 12.29 -22.97 -26.63
CA ALA A 221 11.96 -21.97 -25.64
C ALA A 221 13.16 -21.05 -25.37
N ARG A 222 12.86 -19.81 -24.99
CA ARG A 222 13.85 -18.80 -24.62
C ARG A 222 13.70 -18.47 -23.14
N GLU A 223 14.82 -18.10 -22.54
CA GLU A 223 14.86 -17.61 -21.17
C GLU A 223 14.96 -16.09 -21.17
N VAL A 224 14.11 -15.45 -20.38
CA VAL A 224 14.13 -14.00 -20.17
C VAL A 224 14.21 -13.72 -18.67
N THR A 225 15.00 -12.74 -18.29
CA THR A 225 15.13 -12.33 -16.89
C THR A 225 14.27 -11.10 -16.65
N VAL A 226 13.44 -11.14 -15.62
CA VAL A 226 12.53 -10.04 -15.27
C VAL A 226 12.57 -9.76 -13.78
N LYS A 227 12.26 -8.53 -13.38
CA LYS A 227 12.12 -8.13 -11.98
C LYS A 227 10.63 -7.92 -11.65
N PRO A 228 9.96 -8.87 -10.96
CA PRO A 228 8.54 -8.77 -10.62
C PRO A 228 8.21 -7.59 -9.72
N LEU A 229 6.95 -7.16 -9.79
CA LEU A 229 6.40 -6.05 -9.02
C LEU A 229 5.86 -6.51 -7.66
N ALA A 230 5.91 -5.63 -6.66
CA ALA A 230 5.24 -5.82 -5.38
C ALA A 230 3.72 -5.67 -5.46
N GLY A 231 3.24 -4.94 -6.48
CA GLY A 231 1.85 -4.63 -6.73
C GLY A 231 1.67 -4.08 -8.13
N GLU A 232 0.50 -4.29 -8.74
CA GLU A 232 0.20 -3.87 -10.11
C GLU A 232 -1.01 -2.94 -10.20
N SER A 233 -1.53 -2.44 -9.06
CA SER A 233 -2.73 -1.60 -9.01
C SER A 233 -2.60 -0.34 -9.87
N ASN A 234 -1.46 0.35 -9.79
CA ASN A 234 -1.20 1.55 -10.59
C ASN A 234 -1.08 1.23 -12.08
N LEU A 235 -0.36 0.16 -12.42
CA LEU A 235 -0.20 -0.32 -13.79
C LEU A 235 -1.55 -0.74 -14.41
N ARG A 236 -2.38 -1.46 -13.66
CA ARG A 236 -3.74 -1.83 -14.08
C ARG A 236 -4.64 -0.61 -14.24
N TYR A 237 -4.59 0.33 -13.30
CA TYR A 237 -5.33 1.59 -13.39
C TYR A 237 -4.95 2.38 -14.64
N TYR A 238 -3.65 2.53 -14.91
CA TYR A 238 -3.14 3.17 -16.12
C TYR A 238 -3.69 2.52 -17.39
N ASN A 239 -3.61 1.19 -17.49
CA ASN A 239 -4.15 0.46 -18.65
C ASN A 239 -5.66 0.65 -18.80
N TRP A 240 -6.41 0.64 -17.70
CA TRP A 240 -7.85 0.89 -17.75
C TRP A 240 -8.18 2.31 -18.25
N VAL A 241 -7.43 3.33 -17.84
CA VAL A 241 -7.59 4.70 -18.35
C VAL A 241 -7.27 4.77 -19.84
N GLU A 242 -6.14 4.20 -20.27
CA GLU A 242 -5.72 4.21 -21.67
C GLU A 242 -6.65 3.40 -22.58
N ASP A 243 -7.16 2.26 -22.12
CA ASP A 243 -8.15 1.47 -22.85
C ASP A 243 -9.44 2.27 -23.09
N ASN A 244 -9.93 2.99 -22.07
CA ASN A 244 -11.09 3.87 -22.22
C ASN A 244 -10.79 5.05 -23.15
N ARG A 245 -9.59 5.63 -23.08
CA ARG A 245 -9.16 6.71 -23.98
C ARG A 245 -9.14 6.23 -25.43
N ALA A 246 -8.53 5.09 -25.69
CA ALA A 246 -8.48 4.47 -27.02
C ALA A 246 -9.88 4.11 -27.54
N PHE A 247 -10.75 3.61 -26.66
CA PHE A 247 -12.14 3.34 -27.00
C PHE A 247 -12.86 4.63 -27.44
N VAL A 248 -12.81 5.70 -26.65
CA VAL A 248 -13.45 7.00 -26.96
C VAL A 248 -12.89 7.60 -28.26
N ASP A 249 -11.58 7.54 -28.47
CA ASP A 249 -10.95 7.99 -29.70
C ASP A 249 -11.49 7.21 -30.92
N SER A 250 -11.53 5.88 -30.82
CA SER A 250 -11.97 5.00 -31.91
C SER A 250 -13.43 5.22 -32.32
N VAL A 251 -14.34 5.42 -31.37
CA VAL A 251 -15.78 5.60 -31.65
C VAL A 251 -16.11 7.03 -32.06
N SER A 252 -15.33 8.02 -31.63
CA SER A 252 -15.53 9.42 -31.97
C SER A 252 -14.81 9.84 -33.26
N GLY A 253 -13.85 9.03 -33.72
CA GLY A 253 -12.94 9.38 -34.81
C GLY A 253 -12.06 10.58 -34.44
N GLY A 254 -11.56 10.61 -33.21
CA GLY A 254 -10.69 11.67 -32.68
C GLY A 254 -11.37 13.01 -32.39
N LYS A 255 -12.69 13.02 -32.20
CA LYS A 255 -13.47 14.26 -31.97
C LYS A 255 -13.79 14.52 -30.50
N ILE A 256 -13.64 13.51 -29.64
CA ILE A 256 -13.96 13.58 -28.21
C ILE A 256 -12.70 13.24 -27.42
N GLY A 257 -12.33 14.11 -26.48
CA GLY A 257 -11.27 13.83 -25.50
C GLY A 257 -11.83 13.05 -24.30
N TYR A 258 -10.98 12.24 -23.67
CA TYR A 258 -11.32 11.48 -22.47
C TYR A 258 -10.37 11.84 -21.33
N ILE A 259 -10.95 12.07 -20.15
CA ILE A 259 -10.22 12.37 -18.91
C ILE A 259 -10.83 11.53 -17.80
N HIS A 260 -9.98 10.91 -16.99
CA HIS A 260 -10.38 10.27 -15.74
C HIS A 260 -9.61 10.87 -14.56
N ILE A 261 -10.33 11.23 -13.50
CA ILE A 261 -9.75 11.81 -12.28
C ILE A 261 -9.90 10.78 -11.15
N PRO A 262 -8.81 10.16 -10.67
CA PRO A 262 -8.87 9.04 -9.72
C PRO A 262 -9.33 9.43 -8.32
N ASP A 263 -8.92 10.61 -7.85
CA ASP A 263 -9.27 11.14 -6.54
C ASP A 263 -9.26 12.68 -6.57
N MET A 264 -9.61 13.29 -5.44
CA MET A 264 -9.59 14.76 -5.28
C MET A 264 -8.35 15.25 -4.51
N GLY A 265 -7.32 14.40 -4.39
CA GLY A 265 -6.06 14.69 -3.72
C GLY A 265 -4.97 15.16 -4.69
N GLY A 266 -3.72 15.12 -4.22
CA GLY A 266 -2.57 15.50 -5.05
C GLY A 266 -2.37 14.59 -6.26
N TYR A 267 -2.62 13.29 -6.11
CA TYR A 267 -2.52 12.33 -7.20
C TYR A 267 -3.54 12.62 -8.31
N GLY A 268 -4.81 12.85 -7.97
CA GLY A 268 -5.83 13.24 -8.94
C GLY A 268 -5.53 14.55 -9.65
N LEU A 269 -4.98 15.54 -8.95
CA LEU A 269 -4.54 16.80 -9.55
C LEU A 269 -3.42 16.58 -10.59
N VAL A 270 -2.40 15.77 -10.26
CA VAL A 270 -1.32 15.44 -11.19
C VAL A 270 -1.88 14.78 -12.45
N ARG A 271 -2.76 13.77 -12.29
CA ARG A 271 -3.38 13.08 -13.44
C ARG A 271 -4.26 13.99 -14.30
N PHE A 272 -4.86 15.03 -13.71
CA PHE A 272 -5.61 16.03 -14.47
C PHE A 272 -4.70 16.92 -15.33
N ILE A 273 -3.46 17.18 -14.90
CA ILE A 273 -2.51 18.09 -15.56
C ILE A 273 -1.60 17.37 -16.58
N GLU A 274 -1.29 16.08 -16.37
CA GLU A 274 -0.41 15.29 -17.26
C GLU A 274 -0.99 15.00 -18.65
N MET A 275 -2.21 15.47 -18.95
CA MET A 275 -2.89 15.31 -20.25
C MET A 275 -2.60 16.48 -21.21
#